data_AF-A0A6J6W407-F1
#
_entry.id   AF-A0A6J6W407-F1
#
_cell.length_a   1.000
_cell.length_b   1.000
_cell.length_c   1.000
_cell.angle_alpha   90.00
_cell.angle_beta   90.00
_cell.angle_gamma   90.00
#
_symmetry.space_group_name_H-M   'P 1'
#
loop_
_entity.id
_entity.type
_entity.pdbx_description
1 polymer ?
#
loop_
_entity_poly.entity_id
_entity_poly.type
_entity_poly.pdbx_seq_one_letter_code
_entity_poly.pdbx_strand_id
1 'polypeptide(L)'
;MKPDDVRMPANRPNNLAEGAARRKKSFKSFDEAIANYSDKMPMTHFTPEALEAYVRGGFTQAEDGTVHLKCDPALESENFRNPEIPNLWKKLPELDIPVWVLSGHPEPFQPSGFAEAIADRLPQGNHIEYSDLDHFGPFVDPSRVARIIDTFADTLEP
;
A
#
# COMPACT_ATOMS: atom_id res chain seq x y z
N MET A 1 13.74 4.40 14.70
CA MET A 1 13.67 3.13 15.47
C MET A 1 13.85 1.99 14.49
N LYS A 2 14.70 0.98 14.76
CA LYS A 2 14.84 -0.14 13.82
C LYS A 2 13.58 -1.02 13.89
N PRO A 3 13.09 -1.57 12.77
CA PRO A 3 11.96 -2.51 12.77
C PRO A 3 12.15 -3.68 13.75
N ASP A 4 13.38 -4.21 13.86
CA ASP A 4 13.74 -5.30 14.79
C ASP A 4 13.53 -4.96 16.27
N ASP A 5 13.56 -3.67 16.61
CA ASP A 5 13.43 -3.21 17.99
C ASP A 5 11.95 -3.02 18.39
N VAL A 6 11.02 -3.12 17.42
CA VAL A 6 9.60 -2.90 17.66
C VAL A 6 8.93 -4.16 18.18
N ARG A 7 8.60 -4.15 19.47
CA ARG A 7 7.66 -5.13 20.03
C ARG A 7 6.25 -4.60 19.91
N MET A 8 5.48 -5.13 18.97
CA MET A 8 4.04 -4.88 18.91
C MET A 8 3.35 -5.54 20.11
N PRO A 9 2.41 -4.87 20.79
CA PRO A 9 1.66 -5.48 21.88
C PRO A 9 0.83 -6.67 21.36
N ALA A 10 0.89 -7.79 22.07
CA ALA A 10 0.35 -9.09 21.65
C ALA A 10 -1.19 -9.14 21.47
N ASN A 11 -1.92 -8.06 21.78
CA ASN A 11 -3.38 -8.09 21.85
C ASN A 11 -4.05 -6.82 21.27
N ARG A 12 -3.46 -6.20 20.25
CA ARG A 12 -4.09 -5.07 19.56
C ARG A 12 -5.21 -5.58 18.65
N PRO A 13 -6.41 -4.97 18.66
CA PRO A 13 -7.44 -5.28 17.66
C PRO A 13 -6.88 -5.02 16.27
N ASN A 14 -7.05 -6.00 15.37
CA ASN A 14 -6.58 -5.90 14.00
C ASN A 14 -7.72 -5.34 13.13
N ASN A 15 -7.90 -4.02 13.23
CA ASN A 15 -8.94 -3.29 12.50
C ASN A 15 -8.86 -3.52 10.98
N LEU A 16 -7.67 -3.78 10.43
CA LEU A 16 -7.48 -4.09 9.01
C LEU A 16 -8.08 -5.46 8.68
N ALA A 17 -7.77 -6.50 9.45
CA ALA A 17 -8.33 -7.83 9.26
C ALA A 17 -9.87 -7.83 9.41
N GLU A 18 -10.39 -7.10 10.41
CA GLU A 18 -11.82 -6.98 10.63
C GLU A 18 -12.53 -6.20 9.53
N GLY A 19 -11.92 -5.11 9.05
CA GLY A 19 -12.43 -4.32 7.94
C GLY A 19 -12.46 -5.12 6.64
N ALA A 20 -11.38 -5.87 6.37
CA ALA A 20 -11.27 -6.74 5.21
C ALA A 20 -12.39 -7.78 5.17
N ALA A 21 -12.65 -8.47 6.30
CA ALA A 21 -13.69 -9.49 6.40
C ALA A 21 -15.11 -8.98 6.12
N ARG A 22 -15.38 -7.69 6.38
CA ARG A 22 -16.70 -7.05 6.18
C ARG A 22 -16.87 -6.45 4.79
N ARG A 23 -15.85 -6.53 3.92
CA ARG A 23 -15.89 -5.92 2.61
C ARG A 23 -16.99 -6.54 1.74
N LYS A 24 -17.81 -5.69 1.11
CA LYS A 24 -18.86 -6.11 0.17
C LYS A 24 -18.20 -6.81 -1.02
N LYS A 25 -18.53 -8.09 -1.22
CA LYS A 25 -17.91 -8.98 -2.22
C LYS A 25 -18.33 -8.69 -3.65
N SER A 26 -19.55 -8.16 -3.84
CA SER A 26 -20.21 -8.12 -5.14
C SER A 26 -21.02 -6.84 -5.34
N PHE A 27 -21.05 -6.33 -6.57
CA PHE A 27 -21.85 -5.17 -6.99
C PHE A 27 -22.55 -5.48 -8.32
N LYS A 28 -23.60 -4.73 -8.67
CA LYS A 28 -24.31 -4.92 -9.94
C LYS A 28 -23.49 -4.49 -11.16
N SER A 29 -22.55 -3.57 -10.97
CA SER A 29 -21.66 -3.05 -12.02
C SER A 29 -20.39 -2.44 -11.43
N PHE A 30 -19.42 -2.15 -12.30
CA PHE A 30 -18.24 -1.36 -11.92
C PHE A 30 -18.63 0.02 -11.38
N ASP A 31 -19.62 0.69 -11.97
CA ASP A 31 -20.05 2.04 -11.53
C ASP A 31 -20.61 2.02 -10.10
N GLU A 32 -21.39 0.99 -9.74
CA GLU A 32 -21.88 0.82 -8.36
C GLU A 32 -20.71 0.55 -7.40
N ALA A 33 -19.72 -0.23 -7.82
CA ALA A 33 -18.51 -0.44 -7.02
C ALA A 33 -17.75 0.88 -6.84
N ILE A 34 -17.49 1.65 -7.91
CA ILE A 34 -16.80 2.95 -7.83
C ILE A 34 -17.52 3.90 -6.87
N ALA A 35 -18.84 4.06 -7.00
CA ALA A 35 -19.62 4.90 -6.11
C ALA A 35 -19.56 4.44 -4.64
N ASN A 36 -19.53 3.13 -4.40
CA ASN A 36 -19.38 2.61 -3.03
C ASN A 36 -17.98 2.89 -2.45
N TYR A 37 -16.93 2.86 -3.26
CA TYR A 37 -15.56 3.10 -2.79
C TYR A 37 -15.22 4.59 -2.70
N SER A 38 -15.81 5.46 -3.52
CA SER A 38 -15.59 6.92 -3.46
C SER A 38 -15.97 7.52 -2.12
N ASP A 39 -16.95 6.93 -1.44
CA ASP A 39 -17.51 7.48 -0.20
C ASP A 39 -16.87 6.88 1.07
N LYS A 40 -15.81 6.08 0.92
CA LYS A 40 -15.16 5.36 2.03
C LYS A 40 -13.71 5.74 2.15
N MET A 41 -13.32 6.22 3.34
CA MET A 41 -11.91 6.39 3.69
C MET A 41 -11.14 5.06 3.52
N PRO A 42 -9.89 5.09 3.05
CA PRO A 42 -9.12 6.25 2.58
C PRO A 42 -9.38 6.66 1.12
N MET A 43 -10.18 5.89 0.37
CA MET A 43 -10.38 6.06 -1.08
C MET A 43 -11.08 7.37 -1.47
N THR A 44 -11.70 8.07 -0.52
CA THR A 44 -12.21 9.45 -0.69
C THR A 44 -11.14 10.45 -1.10
N HIS A 45 -9.85 10.15 -0.86
CA HIS A 45 -8.73 11.01 -1.22
C HIS A 45 -8.08 10.65 -2.56
N PHE A 46 -8.52 9.56 -3.21
CA PHE A 46 -7.92 9.14 -4.46
C PHE A 46 -8.33 10.08 -5.59
N THR A 47 -7.45 10.23 -6.58
CA THR A 47 -7.87 10.80 -7.87
C THR A 47 -8.98 9.93 -8.48
N PRO A 48 -9.92 10.51 -9.26
CA PRO A 48 -10.96 9.74 -9.93
C PRO A 48 -10.40 8.57 -10.78
N GLU A 49 -9.30 8.83 -11.48
CA GLU A 49 -8.63 7.84 -12.32
C GLU A 49 -8.00 6.71 -11.50
N ALA A 50 -7.37 7.03 -10.36
CA ALA A 50 -6.81 6.02 -9.47
C ALA A 50 -7.91 5.18 -8.81
N LEU A 51 -9.05 5.78 -8.45
CA LEU A 51 -10.19 5.06 -7.91
C LEU A 51 -10.79 4.10 -8.94
N GLU A 52 -10.98 4.56 -10.18
CA GLU A 52 -11.48 3.70 -11.27
C GLU A 52 -10.50 2.55 -11.52
N ALA A 53 -9.21 2.83 -11.62
CA ALA A 53 -8.18 1.80 -11.80
C ALA A 53 -8.14 0.80 -10.62
N TYR A 54 -8.28 1.28 -9.39
CA TYR A 54 -8.34 0.44 -8.18
C TYR A 54 -9.53 -0.54 -8.25
N VAL A 55 -10.72 -0.05 -8.61
CA VAL A 55 -11.91 -0.90 -8.73
C VAL A 55 -11.82 -1.83 -9.93
N ARG A 56 -11.43 -1.35 -11.11
CA ARG A 56 -11.30 -2.22 -12.30
C ARG A 56 -10.19 -3.27 -12.15
N GLY A 57 -9.11 -2.93 -11.45
CA GLY A 57 -8.03 -3.85 -11.11
C GLY A 57 -8.45 -4.89 -10.08
N GLY A 58 -9.22 -4.49 -9.06
CA GLY A 58 -9.63 -5.34 -7.94
C GLY A 58 -10.84 -6.23 -8.18
N PHE A 59 -11.63 -5.97 -9.22
CA PHE A 59 -12.88 -6.70 -9.52
C PHE A 59 -12.81 -7.43 -10.86
N THR A 60 -13.57 -8.52 -10.96
CA THR A 60 -13.84 -9.25 -12.21
C THR A 60 -15.33 -9.23 -12.51
N GLN A 61 -15.70 -9.24 -13.78
CA GLN A 61 -17.09 -9.29 -14.22
C GLN A 61 -17.55 -10.74 -14.44
N ALA A 62 -18.76 -11.06 -13.98
CA ALA A 62 -19.44 -12.33 -14.24
C ALA A 62 -20.29 -12.27 -15.53
N GLU A 63 -20.73 -13.43 -16.00
CA GLU A 63 -21.55 -13.54 -17.23
C GLU A 63 -22.88 -12.79 -17.14
N ASP A 64 -23.46 -12.69 -15.93
CA ASP A 64 -24.70 -11.96 -15.68
C ASP A 64 -24.51 -10.43 -15.56
N GLY A 65 -23.28 -9.95 -15.77
CA GLY A 65 -22.91 -8.54 -15.73
C GLY A 65 -22.53 -8.02 -14.34
N THR A 66 -22.76 -8.78 -13.27
CA THR A 66 -22.34 -8.42 -11.91
C THR A 66 -20.81 -8.42 -11.79
N VAL A 67 -20.28 -7.70 -10.81
CA VAL A 67 -18.84 -7.64 -10.56
C VAL A 67 -18.50 -8.13 -9.15
N HIS A 68 -17.41 -8.87 -9.03
CA HIS A 68 -16.96 -9.48 -7.78
C HIS A 68 -15.50 -9.18 -7.50
N LEU A 69 -15.14 -9.04 -6.23
CA LEU A 69 -13.74 -8.92 -5.82
C LEU A 69 -12.94 -10.14 -6.31
N LYS A 70 -11.77 -9.89 -6.90
CA LYS A 70 -10.81 -10.94 -7.24
C LYS A 70 -10.21 -11.59 -6.00
N CYS A 71 -10.03 -10.82 -4.93
CA CYS A 71 -9.56 -11.30 -3.64
C CYS A 71 -10.75 -11.60 -2.73
N ASP A 72 -10.87 -12.82 -2.22
CA ASP A 72 -11.90 -13.14 -1.24
C ASP A 72 -11.65 -12.37 0.08
N PRO A 73 -12.65 -11.67 0.63
CA PRO A 73 -12.52 -10.98 1.92
C PRO A 73 -12.00 -11.81 3.09
N ALA A 74 -12.30 -13.11 3.15
CA ALA A 74 -11.78 -13.98 4.20
C ALA A 74 -10.28 -14.20 4.01
N LEU A 75 -9.83 -14.45 2.78
CA LEU A 75 -8.41 -14.58 2.45
C LEU A 75 -7.63 -13.30 2.76
N GLU A 76 -8.16 -12.14 2.40
CA GLU A 76 -7.51 -10.86 2.73
C GLU A 76 -7.46 -10.62 4.24
N SER A 77 -8.54 -10.96 4.96
CA SER A 77 -8.59 -10.88 6.43
C SER A 77 -7.54 -11.78 7.08
N GLU A 78 -7.36 -13.00 6.58
CA GLU A 78 -6.33 -13.94 7.02
C GLU A 78 -4.92 -13.40 6.76
N ASN A 79 -4.67 -12.80 5.59
CA ASN A 79 -3.40 -12.15 5.28
C ASN A 79 -3.05 -11.06 6.30
N PHE A 80 -4.01 -10.22 6.68
CA PHE A 80 -3.77 -9.21 7.73
C PHE A 80 -3.51 -9.82 9.11
N ARG A 81 -4.03 -11.01 9.40
CA ARG A 81 -3.77 -11.72 10.66
C ARG A 81 -2.46 -12.48 10.66
N ASN A 82 -1.87 -12.73 9.48
CA ASN A 82 -0.74 -13.62 9.34
C ASN A 82 0.45 -13.14 10.19
N PRO A 83 0.81 -13.86 11.28
CA PRO A 83 1.93 -13.48 12.12
C PRO A 83 3.28 -13.94 11.55
N GLU A 84 3.27 -14.76 10.49
CA GLU A 84 4.45 -15.42 9.93
C GLU A 84 5.08 -14.62 8.77
N ILE A 85 5.13 -13.29 8.89
CA ILE A 85 5.90 -12.47 7.96
C ILE A 85 7.37 -12.57 8.37
N PRO A 86 8.26 -13.11 7.53
CA PRO A 86 9.67 -13.22 7.87
C PRO A 86 10.26 -11.83 8.07
N ASN A 87 11.05 -11.69 9.12
CA ASN A 87 11.79 -10.45 9.34
C ASN A 87 12.98 -10.40 8.36
N LEU A 88 12.83 -9.60 7.31
CA LEU A 88 13.85 -9.41 6.26
C LEU A 88 14.80 -8.24 6.54
N TRP A 89 14.70 -7.57 7.69
CA TRP A 89 15.55 -6.43 8.02
C TRP A 89 17.05 -6.73 7.93
N LYS A 90 17.46 -7.92 8.38
CA LYS A 90 18.86 -8.35 8.35
C LYS A 90 19.36 -8.65 6.93
N LYS A 91 18.45 -8.80 5.97
CA LYS A 91 18.73 -9.09 4.56
C LYS A 91 18.89 -7.84 3.70
N LEU A 92 18.46 -6.66 4.17
CA LEU A 92 18.60 -5.41 3.42
C LEU A 92 20.05 -5.10 2.96
N PRO A 93 21.11 -5.37 3.77
CA PRO A 93 22.49 -5.20 3.31
C PRO A 93 22.94 -6.14 2.18
N GLU A 94 22.16 -7.18 1.85
CA GLU A 94 22.45 -8.11 0.74
C GLU A 94 21.97 -7.57 -0.62
N LEU A 95 21.31 -6.40 -0.66
CA LEU A 95 20.82 -5.78 -1.89
C LEU A 95 21.88 -4.87 -2.52
N ASP A 96 22.51 -5.35 -3.59
CA ASP A 96 23.57 -4.64 -4.34
C ASP A 96 23.04 -3.77 -5.49
N ILE A 97 21.76 -3.42 -5.47
CA ILE A 97 21.09 -2.57 -6.48
C ILE A 97 20.71 -1.21 -5.88
N PRO A 98 20.63 -0.14 -6.69
CA PRO A 98 20.05 1.14 -6.24
C PRO A 98 18.60 0.95 -5.78
N VAL A 99 18.27 1.49 -4.61
CA VAL A 99 16.91 1.41 -4.06
C VAL A 99 16.49 2.77 -3.50
N TRP A 100 15.40 3.32 -4.04
CA TRP A 100 14.76 4.50 -3.47
C TRP A 100 13.57 4.09 -2.62
N VAL A 101 13.54 4.53 -1.37
CA VAL A 101 12.46 4.30 -0.41
C VAL A 101 11.65 5.59 -0.31
N LEU A 102 10.42 5.55 -0.80
CA LEU A 102 9.51 6.69 -0.75
C LEU A 102 8.54 6.54 0.40
N SER A 103 8.29 7.62 1.14
CA SER A 103 7.29 7.63 2.21
C SER A 103 6.50 8.93 2.28
N GLY A 104 5.28 8.83 2.81
CA GLY A 104 4.56 9.98 3.36
C GLY A 104 5.14 10.44 4.69
N HIS A 105 4.39 11.27 5.43
CA HIS A 105 4.80 11.74 6.76
C HIS A 105 5.17 10.56 7.70
N PRO A 106 6.35 10.61 8.38
CA PRO A 106 6.76 9.58 9.32
C PRO A 106 5.82 9.49 10.52
N GLU A 107 5.07 8.40 10.61
CA GLU A 107 4.16 8.15 11.73
C GLU A 107 4.67 6.99 12.58
N PRO A 108 4.80 7.13 13.91
CA PRO A 108 5.24 6.06 14.78
C PRO A 108 4.38 4.80 14.63
N PHE A 109 5.04 3.64 14.52
CA PHE A 109 4.41 2.33 14.32
C PHE A 109 3.62 2.18 13.00
N GLN A 110 3.73 3.13 12.08
CA GLN A 110 3.26 3.00 10.69
C GLN A 110 4.44 2.69 9.76
N PRO A 111 4.21 2.15 8.55
CA PRO A 111 5.27 1.90 7.59
C PRO A 111 6.18 3.11 7.32
N SER A 112 5.62 4.33 7.28
CA SER A 112 6.40 5.56 7.04
C SER A 112 7.42 5.85 8.14
N GLY A 113 7.14 5.50 9.40
CA GLY A 113 8.09 5.64 10.51
C GLY A 113 9.33 4.73 10.42
N PHE A 114 9.36 3.79 9.47
CA PHE A 114 10.51 2.91 9.22
C PHE A 114 11.25 3.22 7.92
N ALA A 115 10.72 4.09 7.07
CA ALA A 115 11.22 4.30 5.71
C ALA A 115 12.68 4.78 5.65
N GLU A 116 13.01 5.81 6.44
CA GLU A 116 14.38 6.33 6.56
C GLU A 116 15.34 5.24 7.04
N ALA A 117 14.96 4.50 8.09
CA ALA A 117 15.80 3.43 8.64
C ALA A 117 16.03 2.29 7.63
N ILE A 118 15.04 1.99 6.77
CA ILE A 118 15.18 1.03 5.68
C ILE A 118 16.21 1.54 4.67
N ALA A 119 16.09 2.80 4.23
CA ALA A 119 17.02 3.42 3.29
C ALA A 119 18.46 3.45 3.83
N ASP A 120 18.65 3.87 5.08
CA ASP A 120 19.95 3.90 5.76
C ASP A 120 20.64 2.53 5.83
N ARG A 121 19.85 1.45 5.79
CA ARG A 121 20.35 0.09 5.89
C ARG A 121 20.69 -0.52 4.52
N LEU A 122 20.18 0.06 3.44
CA LEU A 122 20.46 -0.38 2.08
C LEU A 122 21.82 0.19 1.63
N PRO A 123 22.72 -0.63 1.04
CA PRO A 123 24.05 -0.16 0.60
C PRO A 123 24.00 1.00 -0.39
N GLN A 124 22.95 1.03 -1.23
CA GLN A 124 22.67 2.07 -2.21
C GLN A 124 21.25 2.64 -2.01
N GLY A 125 20.88 2.83 -0.74
CA GLY A 125 19.59 3.37 -0.34
C GLY A 125 19.51 4.89 -0.48
N ASN A 126 18.33 5.38 -0.89
CA ASN A 126 17.98 6.79 -0.83
C ASN A 126 16.57 6.94 -0.26
N HIS A 127 16.38 7.78 0.76
CA HIS A 127 15.06 8.07 1.32
C HIS A 127 14.49 9.35 0.72
N ILE A 128 13.23 9.30 0.30
CA ILE A 128 12.49 10.47 -0.19
C ILE A 128 11.19 10.57 0.59
N GLU A 129 11.06 11.67 1.34
CA GLU A 129 9.86 11.97 2.10
C GLU A 129 8.98 13.00 1.36
N TYR A 130 7.69 12.67 1.23
CA TYR A 130 6.63 13.60 0.86
C TYR A 130 5.70 13.78 2.05
N SER A 131 6.06 14.69 2.96
CA SER A 131 5.37 14.90 4.24
C SER A 131 3.90 15.35 4.10
N ASP A 132 3.52 15.82 2.92
CA ASP A 132 2.14 16.17 2.57
C ASP A 132 1.27 14.97 2.14
N LEU A 133 1.86 13.78 2.00
CA LEU A 133 1.17 12.56 1.61
C LEU A 133 1.10 11.55 2.77
N ASP A 134 0.11 10.65 2.69
CA ASP A 134 -0.04 9.51 3.58
C ASP A 134 0.40 8.20 2.90
N HIS A 135 0.04 7.05 3.49
CA HIS A 135 0.34 5.74 2.92
C HIS A 135 -0.19 5.54 1.49
N PHE A 136 -1.26 6.25 1.12
CA PHE A 136 -1.92 6.19 -0.17
C PHE A 136 -1.46 7.30 -1.13
N GLY A 137 -0.34 7.98 -0.84
CA GLY A 137 0.28 8.97 -1.73
C GLY A 137 0.27 8.60 -3.23
N PRO A 138 0.60 7.35 -3.63
CA PRO A 138 0.51 6.91 -5.04
C PRO A 138 -0.87 7.00 -5.69
N PHE A 139 -1.95 6.98 -4.92
CA PHE A 139 -3.33 7.12 -5.39
C PHE A 139 -3.85 8.57 -5.29
N VAL A 140 -3.30 9.34 -4.35
CA VAL A 140 -3.65 10.75 -4.09
C VAL A 140 -2.98 11.69 -5.10
N ASP A 141 -1.69 11.49 -5.40
CA ASP A 141 -0.96 12.22 -6.44
C ASP A 141 -0.14 11.25 -7.32
N PRO A 142 -0.82 10.48 -8.20
CA PRO A 142 -0.15 9.52 -9.08
C PRO A 142 0.88 10.20 -9.99
N SER A 143 0.65 11.45 -10.39
CA SER A 143 1.56 12.20 -11.27
C SER A 143 2.89 12.51 -10.59
N ARG A 144 2.88 12.84 -9.29
CA ARG A 144 4.13 13.03 -8.52
C ARG A 144 4.90 11.73 -8.34
N VAL A 145 4.19 10.61 -8.14
CA VAL A 145 4.84 9.29 -8.06
C VAL A 145 5.38 8.84 -9.42
N ALA A 146 4.72 9.15 -10.53
CA ALA A 146 5.25 8.88 -11.86
C ALA A 146 6.54 9.67 -12.12
N ARG A 147 6.55 10.98 -11.86
CA ARG A 147 7.75 11.82 -12.08
C ARG A 147 8.98 11.33 -11.33
N ILE A 148 8.81 10.86 -10.09
CA ILE A 148 9.95 10.39 -9.30
C ILE A 148 10.46 9.02 -9.78
N ILE A 149 9.60 8.20 -10.40
CA ILE A 149 10.03 6.99 -11.11
C ILE A 149 10.85 7.36 -12.34
N ASP A 150 10.43 8.36 -13.12
CA ASP A 150 11.21 8.86 -14.26
C ASP A 150 12.58 9.38 -13.81
N THR A 151 12.61 10.23 -12.77
CA THR A 151 13.88 10.72 -12.18
C THR A 151 14.77 9.56 -11.73
N PHE A 152 14.21 8.52 -11.12
CA PHE A 152 14.98 7.35 -10.73
C PHE A 152 15.52 6.60 -11.97
N ALA A 153 14.70 6.40 -12.99
CA ALA A 153 15.10 5.74 -14.23
C ALA A 153 16.25 6.48 -14.92
N ASP A 154 16.20 7.81 -14.99
CA ASP A 154 17.28 8.65 -15.53
C ASP A 154 18.62 8.47 -14.76
N THR A 155 18.57 8.04 -13.49
CA THR A 155 19.80 7.76 -12.72
C THR A 155 20.42 6.40 -13.06
N LEU A 156 19.67 5.50 -13.70
CA LEU A 156 20.10 4.16 -14.09
C LEU A 156 20.65 4.10 -15.52
N GLU A 157 20.28 5.06 -16.38
CA GLU A 157 20.69 5.14 -17.78
C GLU A 157 21.66 6.32 -18.01
N PRO A 158 22.99 6.13 -17.87
CA PRO A 158 23.98 7.18 -18.10
C PRO A 158 24.19 7.57 -19.56
#